data_AF-A0A522WEA3-F1
#
_entry.id   AF-A0A522WEA3-F1
#
_cell.length_a   1.000
_cell.length_b   1.000
_cell.length_c   1.000
_cell.angle_alpha   90.00
_cell.angle_beta   90.00
_cell.angle_gamma   90.00
#
_symmetry.space_group_name_H-M   'P 1'
#
loop_
_entity.id
_entity.type
_entity.pdbx_description
1 polymer ?
#
loop_
_entity_poly.entity_id
_entity_poly.type
_entity_poly.pdbx_seq_one_letter_code
_entity_poly.pdbx_strand_id
1 'polypeptide(L)'
;MNSFAPLENIALVVVSPAGLETANGLRSVLPGARVHGLAGRVEGDESFTDTMAHLRALFTAGTPIVGICAAGILIRAVAPLLSDKRSEPPVLAVAVDGSSVVPLLGGHHGANALARRLGQALGVAPSLTTAGELTLGLALDDPPPGWRLANPAATKSVAAALLAEDEVMLEVEAGDAAWLGDLSFAASGELSIRITDRAITPDDHELVFHPPVLTLGVGCERDTPAEELIALVRDTLAAEALSPAAVACVASIDLKADETAVHALAAELGVPARFFTAQELEREADRLVHPSEVVFAETGCHGVAEGAALAAADPAANLIVPKVKGARTTCAVARSPRPVDPLAIGRARGRLYVVGIGPGTPEWRSPQASAAIAASDDLVGYGMYLDLLGPAATAKSRHESALGAEEARARKALELAALGGGGGTQQVEIHAIADQIVGSGDGG
;
A
#
# COMPACT_ATOMS: atom_id res chain seq x y z
N MET A 1 3.75 -8.04 -7.30
CA MET A 1 3.22 -6.68 -7.06
C MET A 1 1.76 -6.78 -6.61
N ASN A 2 1.52 -7.15 -5.35
CA ASN A 2 0.20 -6.95 -4.72
C ASN A 2 0.38 -5.84 -3.70
N SER A 3 0.41 -4.60 -4.19
CA SER A 3 0.31 -3.41 -3.37
C SER A 3 -1.17 -3.24 -3.05
N PHE A 4 -1.60 -3.74 -1.89
CA PHE A 4 -2.98 -3.53 -1.44
C PHE A 4 -3.10 -2.06 -1.06
N ALA A 5 -3.67 -1.28 -1.97
CA ALA A 5 -4.09 0.07 -1.65
C ALA A 5 -5.05 -0.04 -0.45
N PRO A 6 -4.90 0.79 0.59
CA PRO A 6 -5.98 0.99 1.54
C PRO A 6 -7.27 1.34 0.77
N LEU A 7 -8.45 1.18 1.38
CA LEU A 7 -9.75 1.59 0.81
C LEU A 7 -9.82 3.13 0.62
N GLU A 8 -8.88 3.68 -0.13
CA GLU A 8 -8.71 5.05 -0.56
C GLU A 8 -9.18 5.12 -2.01
N ASN A 9 -9.80 6.24 -2.39
CA ASN A 9 -10.31 6.49 -3.75
C ASN A 9 -11.47 5.57 -4.20
N ILE A 10 -12.45 5.32 -3.32
CA ILE A 10 -13.68 4.58 -3.65
C ILE A 10 -14.53 5.39 -4.64
N ALA A 11 -15.00 4.75 -5.71
CA ALA A 11 -15.93 5.33 -6.67
C ALA A 11 -17.40 5.06 -6.27
N LEU A 12 -18.11 6.11 -5.85
CA LEU A 12 -19.56 6.09 -5.64
C LEU A 12 -20.25 6.38 -6.98
N VAL A 13 -20.70 5.34 -7.69
CA VAL A 13 -21.26 5.47 -9.04
C VAL A 13 -22.77 5.66 -8.99
N VAL A 14 -23.23 6.83 -9.42
CA VAL A 14 -24.64 7.25 -9.36
C VAL A 14 -25.20 7.45 -10.76
N VAL A 15 -26.23 6.66 -11.11
CA VAL A 15 -26.84 6.65 -12.45
C VAL A 15 -28.17 7.39 -12.54
N SER A 16 -28.75 7.79 -11.40
CA SER A 16 -30.01 8.51 -11.31
C SER A 16 -29.99 9.58 -10.22
N PRO A 17 -30.75 10.68 -10.35
CA PRO A 17 -30.79 11.75 -9.35
C PRO A 17 -31.17 11.26 -7.95
N ALA A 18 -32.06 10.27 -7.88
CA ALA A 18 -32.54 9.70 -6.62
C ALA A 18 -31.43 9.04 -5.80
N GLY A 19 -30.32 8.61 -6.42
CA GLY A 19 -29.20 7.98 -5.71
C GLY A 19 -28.22 8.98 -5.10
N LEU A 20 -28.34 10.27 -5.43
CA LEU A 20 -27.38 11.28 -5.02
C LEU A 20 -27.42 11.55 -3.51
N GLU A 21 -28.61 11.53 -2.90
CA GLU A 21 -28.77 11.68 -1.45
C GLU A 21 -28.06 10.55 -0.70
N THR A 22 -28.32 9.30 -1.09
CA THR A 22 -27.65 8.11 -0.54
C THR A 22 -26.13 8.18 -0.73
N ALA A 23 -25.66 8.56 -1.93
CA ALA A 23 -24.23 8.70 -2.20
C ALA A 23 -23.57 9.76 -1.31
N ASN A 24 -24.20 10.91 -1.12
CA ASN A 24 -23.70 11.97 -0.25
C ASN A 24 -23.68 11.55 1.22
N GLY A 25 -24.70 10.83 1.68
CA GLY A 25 -24.72 10.23 3.02
C GLY A 25 -23.53 9.28 3.23
N LEU A 26 -23.28 8.39 2.27
CA LEU A 26 -22.17 7.44 2.32
C LEU A 26 -20.79 8.11 2.21
N ARG A 27 -20.67 9.21 1.45
CA ARG A 27 -19.42 9.97 1.32
C ARG A 27 -18.89 10.43 2.69
N SER A 28 -19.77 10.77 3.63
CA SER A 28 -19.38 11.21 4.98
C SER A 28 -18.63 10.15 5.79
N VAL A 29 -18.91 8.87 5.53
CA VAL A 29 -18.30 7.73 6.24
C VAL A 29 -17.19 7.07 5.42
N LEU A 30 -16.90 7.53 4.21
CA LEU A 30 -15.85 7.00 3.33
C LEU A 30 -14.83 8.11 2.99
N PRO A 31 -13.76 8.26 3.78
CA PRO A 31 -12.68 9.19 3.49
C PRO A 31 -12.10 8.97 2.09
N GLY A 32 -11.97 10.04 1.31
CA GLY A 32 -11.41 9.98 -0.06
C GLY A 32 -12.34 9.39 -1.12
N ALA A 33 -13.59 9.04 -0.80
CA ALA A 33 -14.55 8.60 -1.81
C ALA A 33 -14.99 9.77 -2.72
N ARG A 34 -15.17 9.47 -4.01
CA ARG A 34 -15.61 10.43 -5.03
C ARG A 34 -16.93 9.97 -5.65
N VAL A 35 -17.84 10.93 -5.87
CA VAL A 35 -19.11 10.70 -6.54
C VAL A 35 -18.92 10.80 -8.04
N HIS A 36 -19.13 9.69 -8.74
CA HIS A 36 -19.15 9.66 -10.21
C HIS A 36 -20.62 9.71 -10.64
N GLY A 37 -21.02 10.80 -11.30
CA GLY A 37 -22.38 11.04 -11.75
C GLY A 37 -22.56 10.84 -13.25
N LEU A 38 -23.68 10.23 -13.66
CA LEU A 38 -24.05 10.16 -15.07
C LEU A 38 -24.40 11.56 -15.60
N ALA A 39 -23.67 11.99 -16.63
CA ALA A 39 -23.77 13.32 -17.24
C ALA A 39 -25.21 13.66 -17.65
N GLY A 40 -25.62 14.89 -17.33
CA GLY A 40 -26.98 15.38 -17.60
C GLY A 40 -28.06 14.82 -16.68
N ARG A 41 -27.70 13.99 -15.69
CA ARG A 41 -28.63 13.47 -14.68
C ARG A 41 -28.17 13.70 -13.25
N VAL A 42 -26.87 13.58 -12.99
CA VAL A 42 -26.31 13.65 -11.64
C VAL A 42 -25.05 14.50 -11.68
N GLU A 43 -25.00 15.52 -10.83
CA GLU A 43 -23.78 16.27 -10.58
C GLU A 43 -22.95 15.54 -9.51
N GLY A 44 -21.68 15.29 -9.81
CA GLY A 44 -20.73 14.59 -8.95
C GLY A 44 -19.32 15.15 -9.10
N ASP A 45 -18.38 14.64 -8.30
CA ASP A 45 -16.95 14.99 -8.38
C ASP A 45 -16.30 14.54 -9.70
N GLU A 46 -16.89 13.53 -10.36
CA GLU A 46 -16.59 13.12 -11.73
C GLU A 46 -17.88 12.93 -12.53
N SER A 47 -17.80 13.22 -13.83
CA SER A 47 -18.91 13.04 -14.76
C SER A 47 -18.56 11.98 -15.80
N PHE A 48 -19.49 11.06 -16.09
CA PHE A 48 -19.34 10.06 -17.15
C PHE A 48 -20.58 10.00 -18.04
N THR A 49 -20.44 9.54 -19.28
CA THR A 49 -21.54 9.48 -20.27
C THR A 49 -22.05 8.07 -20.55
N ASP A 50 -21.20 7.05 -20.37
CA ASP A 50 -21.54 5.64 -20.55
C ASP A 50 -21.24 4.85 -19.27
N THR A 51 -22.31 4.41 -18.60
CA THR A 51 -22.22 3.64 -17.35
C THR A 51 -21.41 2.36 -17.49
N MET A 52 -21.56 1.63 -18.60
CA MET A 52 -20.91 0.33 -18.79
C MET A 52 -19.42 0.51 -19.04
N ALA A 53 -19.05 1.47 -19.90
CA ALA A 53 -17.66 1.79 -20.17
C ALA A 53 -16.95 2.33 -18.93
N HIS A 54 -17.60 3.21 -18.17
CA HIS A 54 -17.06 3.80 -16.95
C HIS A 54 -16.79 2.74 -15.86
N LEU A 55 -17.77 1.88 -15.58
CA LEU A 55 -17.62 0.80 -14.61
C LEU A 55 -16.49 -0.16 -14.99
N ARG A 56 -16.33 -0.47 -16.28
CA ARG A 56 -15.23 -1.30 -16.78
C ARG A 56 -13.87 -0.62 -16.57
N ALA A 57 -13.77 0.67 -16.88
CA ALA A 57 -12.54 1.43 -16.68
C ALA A 57 -12.11 1.45 -15.20
N LEU A 58 -13.05 1.73 -14.29
CA LEU A 58 -12.81 1.69 -12.84
C LEU A 58 -12.36 0.29 -12.39
N PHE A 59 -13.06 -0.76 -12.84
CA PHE A 59 -12.74 -2.13 -12.47
C PHE A 59 -11.35 -2.55 -12.95
N THR A 60 -10.99 -2.24 -14.20
CA THR A 60 -9.66 -2.52 -14.75
C THR A 60 -8.57 -1.70 -14.06
N ALA A 61 -8.89 -0.50 -13.58
CA ALA A 61 -7.98 0.31 -12.77
C ALA A 61 -7.84 -0.18 -11.32
N GLY A 62 -8.53 -1.26 -10.92
CA GLY A 62 -8.51 -1.76 -9.55
C GLY A 62 -9.22 -0.85 -8.54
N THR A 63 -10.06 0.07 -9.01
CA THR A 63 -10.78 1.01 -8.13
C THR A 63 -11.96 0.31 -7.46
N PRO A 64 -12.11 0.38 -6.12
CA PRO A 64 -13.31 -0.12 -5.45
C PRO A 64 -14.57 0.61 -5.92
N ILE A 65 -15.61 -0.14 -6.30
CA ILE A 65 -16.85 0.39 -6.87
C ILE A 65 -18.01 0.18 -5.90
N VAL A 66 -18.70 1.27 -5.56
CA VAL A 66 -20.01 1.23 -4.89
C VAL A 66 -21.03 1.83 -5.84
N GLY A 67 -21.81 0.99 -6.51
CA GLY A 67 -22.86 1.42 -7.41
C GLY A 67 -24.16 1.68 -6.66
N ILE A 68 -24.62 2.92 -6.65
CA ILE A 68 -25.93 3.33 -6.13
C ILE A 68 -26.96 3.12 -7.23
N CYS A 69 -27.22 1.85 -7.54
CA CYS A 69 -28.03 1.40 -8.66
C CYS A 69 -28.43 -0.07 -8.52
N ALA A 70 -29.21 -0.59 -9.48
CA ALA A 70 -29.54 -2.01 -9.50
C ALA A 70 -28.29 -2.87 -9.71
N ALA A 71 -28.12 -3.91 -8.89
CA ALA A 71 -27.00 -4.84 -8.95
C ALA A 71 -26.75 -5.42 -10.37
N GLY A 72 -27.83 -5.65 -11.14
CA GLY A 72 -27.75 -6.13 -12.51
C GLY A 72 -26.96 -5.22 -13.47
N ILE A 73 -26.88 -3.91 -13.21
CA ILE A 73 -26.05 -2.98 -13.98
C ILE A 73 -24.58 -3.29 -13.76
N LEU A 74 -24.17 -3.38 -12.48
CA LEU A 74 -22.81 -3.69 -12.09
C LEU A 74 -22.38 -5.05 -12.63
N ILE A 75 -23.17 -6.10 -12.38
CA ILE A 75 -22.88 -7.47 -12.83
C ILE A 75 -22.67 -7.51 -14.34
N ARG A 76 -23.57 -6.93 -15.14
CA ARG A 76 -23.43 -6.94 -16.60
C ARG A 76 -22.22 -6.13 -17.08
N ALA A 77 -21.86 -5.06 -16.37
CA ALA A 77 -20.72 -4.22 -16.74
C ALA A 77 -19.40 -4.98 -16.57
N VAL A 78 -19.23 -5.64 -15.41
CA VAL A 78 -17.97 -6.30 -15.02
C VAL A 78 -17.88 -7.76 -15.45
N ALA A 79 -19.00 -8.44 -15.74
CA ALA A 79 -19.01 -9.85 -16.13
C ALA A 79 -17.99 -10.24 -17.22
N PRO A 80 -17.77 -9.43 -18.29
CA PRO A 80 -16.77 -9.75 -19.31
C PRO A 80 -15.31 -9.62 -18.84
N LEU A 81 -15.06 -9.03 -17.68
CA LEU A 81 -13.74 -8.76 -17.11
C LEU A 81 -13.36 -9.73 -15.98
N LEU A 82 -14.30 -10.57 -15.52
CA LEU A 82 -14.07 -11.50 -14.42
C LEU A 82 -13.08 -12.58 -14.85
N SER A 83 -12.07 -12.82 -14.03
CA SER A 83 -10.98 -13.75 -14.37
C SER A 83 -10.38 -14.41 -13.13
N ASP A 84 -9.80 -13.62 -12.23
CA ASP A 84 -9.21 -14.10 -10.99
C ASP A 84 -9.77 -13.35 -9.78
N LYS A 85 -10.58 -14.05 -8.98
CA LYS A 85 -11.21 -13.56 -7.75
C LYS A 85 -10.23 -12.98 -6.71
N ARG A 86 -8.92 -13.26 -6.82
CA ARG A 86 -7.84 -12.74 -5.95
C ARG A 86 -7.20 -11.44 -6.44
N SER A 87 -7.66 -10.92 -7.57
CA SER A 87 -7.13 -9.69 -8.18
C SER A 87 -8.23 -8.65 -8.42
N GLU A 88 -9.49 -9.05 -8.34
CA GLU A 88 -10.65 -8.22 -8.65
C GLU A 88 -10.94 -7.21 -7.52
N PRO A 89 -11.16 -5.92 -7.84
CA PRO A 89 -11.48 -4.93 -6.83
C PRO A 89 -12.87 -5.17 -6.22
N PRO A 90 -13.14 -4.63 -5.02
CA PRO A 90 -14.46 -4.65 -4.42
C PRO A 90 -15.53 -4.05 -5.34
N VAL A 91 -16.64 -4.76 -5.52
CA VAL A 91 -17.83 -4.24 -6.22
C VAL A 91 -19.05 -4.46 -5.33
N LEU A 92 -19.75 -3.38 -4.98
CA LEU A 92 -20.94 -3.40 -4.14
C LEU A 92 -22.10 -2.72 -4.86
N ALA A 93 -23.30 -3.28 -4.73
CA ALA A 93 -24.55 -2.62 -5.08
C ALA A 93 -25.21 -2.03 -3.83
N VAL A 94 -25.62 -0.78 -3.90
CA VAL A 94 -26.43 -0.13 -2.87
C VAL A 94 -27.75 0.29 -3.51
N ALA A 95 -28.87 -0.03 -2.85
CA ALA A 95 -30.18 0.43 -3.30
C ALA A 95 -30.22 1.96 -3.31
N VAL A 96 -30.96 2.53 -4.27
CA VAL A 96 -31.02 3.98 -4.47
C VAL A 96 -31.50 4.71 -3.21
N ASP A 97 -32.38 4.08 -2.43
CA ASP A 97 -32.94 4.55 -1.17
C ASP A 97 -32.14 4.12 0.07
N GLY A 98 -30.98 3.48 -0.11
CA GLY A 98 -30.14 2.98 0.98
C GLY A 98 -30.67 1.73 1.69
N SER A 99 -31.79 1.15 1.25
CA SER A 99 -32.47 0.03 1.93
C SER A 99 -31.71 -1.30 1.88
N SER A 100 -30.68 -1.42 1.04
CA SER A 100 -29.91 -2.65 0.86
C SER A 100 -28.47 -2.35 0.44
N VAL A 101 -27.54 -3.14 1.00
CA VAL A 101 -26.12 -3.14 0.64
C VAL A 101 -25.73 -4.57 0.30
N VAL A 102 -25.28 -4.81 -0.94
CA VAL A 102 -24.99 -6.14 -1.47
C VAL A 102 -23.55 -6.16 -2.01
N PRO A 103 -22.60 -6.85 -1.35
CA PRO A 103 -21.31 -7.12 -1.96
C PRO A 103 -21.48 -8.13 -3.09
N LEU A 104 -20.91 -7.82 -4.25
CA LEU A 104 -21.00 -8.64 -5.46
C LEU A 104 -19.69 -9.36 -5.77
N LEU A 105 -18.55 -8.66 -5.62
CA LEU A 105 -17.20 -9.17 -5.93
C LEU A 105 -16.17 -8.58 -4.96
N GLY A 106 -14.98 -9.18 -4.93
CA GLY A 106 -13.84 -8.69 -4.14
C GLY A 106 -13.96 -8.95 -2.64
N GLY A 107 -14.57 -10.08 -2.23
CA GLY A 107 -14.70 -10.46 -0.82
C GLY A 107 -13.35 -10.47 -0.09
N HIS A 108 -12.32 -11.04 -0.73
CA HIS A 108 -10.93 -11.07 -0.24
C HIS A 108 -10.20 -9.71 -0.34
N HIS A 109 -10.87 -8.68 -0.83
CA HIS A 109 -10.30 -7.34 -1.02
C HIS A 109 -11.09 -6.33 -0.19
N GLY A 110 -11.78 -6.79 0.86
CA GLY A 110 -12.53 -5.94 1.78
C GLY A 110 -13.94 -5.57 1.31
N ALA A 111 -14.52 -6.21 0.29
CA ALA A 111 -15.90 -5.91 -0.12
C ALA A 111 -16.91 -6.16 1.01
N ASN A 112 -16.72 -7.22 1.81
CA ASN A 112 -17.62 -7.55 2.91
C ASN A 112 -17.43 -6.59 4.10
N ALA A 113 -16.17 -6.23 4.42
CA ALA A 113 -15.88 -5.18 5.40
C ALA A 113 -16.48 -3.82 4.99
N LEU A 114 -16.35 -3.45 3.71
CA LEU A 114 -16.97 -2.25 3.17
C LEU A 114 -18.50 -2.34 3.27
N ALA A 115 -19.11 -3.47 2.91
CA ALA A 115 -20.55 -3.67 3.02
C ALA A 115 -21.05 -3.51 4.47
N ARG A 116 -20.32 -4.02 5.47
CA ARG A 116 -20.64 -3.80 6.90
C ARG A 116 -20.56 -2.33 7.29
N ARG A 117 -19.51 -1.62 6.87
CA ARG A 117 -19.35 -0.18 7.13
C ARG A 117 -20.48 0.65 6.50
N LEU A 118 -20.85 0.36 5.25
CA LEU A 118 -21.97 1.03 4.58
C LEU A 118 -23.30 0.68 5.25
N GLY A 119 -23.51 -0.58 5.62
CA GLY A 119 -24.71 -1.03 6.33
C GLY A 119 -24.89 -0.32 7.67
N GLN A 120 -23.80 -0.19 8.45
CA GLN A 120 -23.81 0.59 9.70
C GLN A 120 -24.19 2.05 9.47
N ALA A 121 -23.63 2.70 8.45
CA ALA A 121 -23.93 4.09 8.13
C ALA A 121 -25.38 4.31 7.67
N LEU A 122 -25.96 3.32 6.98
CA LEU A 122 -27.34 3.35 6.47
C LEU A 122 -28.37 2.77 7.46
N GLY A 123 -27.92 2.17 8.56
CA GLY A 123 -28.81 1.48 9.51
C GLY A 123 -29.46 0.21 8.95
N VAL A 124 -28.82 -0.45 7.97
CA VAL A 124 -29.33 -1.69 7.34
C VAL A 124 -28.33 -2.83 7.48
N ALA A 125 -28.83 -4.06 7.61
CA ALA A 125 -27.96 -5.24 7.58
C ALA A 125 -27.45 -5.47 6.15
N PRO A 126 -26.13 -5.59 5.92
CA PRO A 126 -25.60 -5.95 4.61
C PRO A 126 -26.04 -7.37 4.22
N SER A 127 -26.30 -7.58 2.93
CA SER A 127 -26.69 -8.87 2.35
C SER A 127 -25.47 -9.77 2.13
N LEU A 128 -24.80 -10.15 3.23
CA LEU A 128 -23.66 -11.06 3.20
C LEU A 128 -24.13 -12.50 2.99
N THR A 129 -23.47 -13.24 2.09
CA THR A 129 -23.83 -14.62 1.74
C THR A 129 -22.70 -15.62 2.02
N THR A 130 -21.51 -15.15 2.34
CA THR A 130 -20.35 -16.01 2.65
C THR A 130 -20.54 -16.67 4.01
N ALA A 131 -20.85 -17.97 4.01
CA ALA A 131 -21.11 -18.75 5.24
C ALA A 131 -20.00 -18.66 6.28
N GLY A 132 -18.72 -18.70 5.84
CA GLY A 132 -17.56 -18.53 6.72
C GLY A 132 -17.60 -17.22 7.49
N GLU A 133 -17.87 -16.10 6.82
CA GLU A 133 -17.83 -14.78 7.45
C GLU A 133 -19.09 -14.45 8.26
N LEU A 134 -20.23 -15.07 7.94
CA LEU A 134 -21.45 -14.94 8.73
C LEU A 134 -21.29 -15.57 10.12
N THR A 135 -20.59 -16.71 10.19
CA THR A 135 -20.44 -17.47 11.43
C THR A 135 -19.14 -17.12 12.17
N LEU A 136 -18.01 -16.98 11.45
CA LEU A 136 -16.70 -16.69 12.04
C LEU A 136 -16.42 -15.18 12.18
N GLY A 137 -17.21 -14.33 11.53
CA GLY A 137 -17.00 -12.88 11.54
C GLY A 137 -15.80 -12.37 10.72
N LEU A 138 -15.02 -13.27 10.12
CA LEU A 138 -13.81 -12.95 9.33
C LEU A 138 -13.51 -14.00 8.25
N ALA A 139 -12.60 -13.68 7.33
CA ALA A 139 -12.09 -14.57 6.30
C ALA A 139 -10.62 -14.94 6.58
N LEU A 140 -10.34 -16.22 6.85
CA LEU A 140 -8.99 -16.69 7.19
C LEU A 140 -7.99 -16.63 6.02
N ASP A 141 -8.46 -16.57 4.78
CA ASP A 141 -7.60 -16.39 3.59
C ASP A 141 -7.39 -14.93 3.18
N ASP A 142 -7.93 -13.99 3.96
CA ASP A 142 -7.74 -12.54 3.78
C ASP A 142 -7.28 -11.90 5.09
N PRO A 143 -6.02 -12.16 5.54
CA PRO A 143 -5.51 -11.61 6.78
C PRO A 143 -5.22 -10.10 6.64
N PRO A 144 -5.00 -9.37 7.76
CA PRO A 144 -4.74 -7.93 7.72
C PRO A 144 -3.54 -7.53 6.85
N PRO A 145 -3.45 -6.26 6.41
CA PRO A 145 -2.33 -5.79 5.59
C PRO A 145 -0.97 -6.17 6.15
N GLY A 146 -0.08 -6.68 5.29
CA GLY A 146 1.26 -7.13 5.63
C GLY A 146 1.37 -8.56 6.14
N TRP A 147 0.28 -9.16 6.63
CA TRP A 147 0.26 -10.57 7.01
C TRP A 147 0.32 -11.48 5.78
N ARG A 148 1.00 -12.61 5.92
CA ARG A 148 1.15 -13.58 4.82
C ARG A 148 0.79 -14.98 5.26
N LEU A 149 -0.04 -15.65 4.48
CA LEU A 149 -0.45 -17.03 4.72
C LEU A 149 0.46 -17.99 3.96
N ALA A 150 1.14 -18.91 4.67
CA ALA A 150 2.13 -19.80 4.08
C ALA A 150 1.50 -20.93 3.26
N ASN A 151 0.37 -21.47 3.71
CA ASN A 151 -0.32 -22.60 3.09
C ASN A 151 -1.83 -22.35 2.91
N PRO A 152 -2.23 -21.51 1.93
CA PRO A 152 -3.65 -21.19 1.68
C PRO A 152 -4.56 -22.39 1.35
N ALA A 153 -3.99 -23.56 1.08
CA ALA A 153 -4.76 -24.79 0.86
C ALA A 153 -5.47 -25.28 2.14
N ALA A 154 -4.85 -25.08 3.32
CA ALA A 154 -5.36 -25.52 4.61
C ALA A 154 -6.50 -24.63 5.16
N THR A 155 -6.74 -23.45 4.58
CA THR A 155 -7.80 -22.55 5.04
C THR A 155 -9.16 -23.24 5.06
N LYS A 156 -9.45 -24.10 4.08
CA LYS A 156 -10.75 -24.76 3.98
C LYS A 156 -11.01 -25.74 5.12
N SER A 157 -10.04 -26.57 5.48
CA SER A 157 -10.17 -27.55 6.56
C SER A 157 -10.29 -26.85 7.90
N VAL A 158 -9.43 -25.87 8.18
CA VAL A 158 -9.46 -25.12 9.43
C VAL A 158 -10.72 -24.27 9.57
N ALA A 159 -11.15 -23.58 8.50
CA ALA A 159 -12.40 -22.83 8.54
C ALA A 159 -13.62 -23.75 8.73
N ALA A 160 -13.65 -24.93 8.11
CA ALA A 160 -14.73 -25.89 8.30
C ALA A 160 -14.79 -26.41 9.74
N ALA A 161 -13.65 -26.70 10.36
CA ALA A 161 -13.56 -27.12 11.75
C ALA A 161 -14.04 -26.03 12.72
N LEU A 162 -13.59 -24.79 12.53
CA LEU A 162 -14.07 -23.64 13.34
C LEU A 162 -15.58 -23.41 13.18
N LEU A 163 -16.12 -23.59 11.97
CA LEU A 163 -17.56 -23.49 11.71
C LEU A 163 -18.37 -24.61 12.37
N ALA A 164 -17.76 -25.78 12.55
CA ALA A 164 -18.35 -26.92 13.23
C ALA A 164 -18.17 -26.86 14.75
N GLU A 165 -17.51 -25.82 15.27
CA GLU A 165 -17.09 -25.70 16.68
C GLU A 165 -16.18 -26.86 17.13
N ASP A 166 -15.42 -27.45 16.20
CA ASP A 166 -14.42 -28.48 16.49
C ASP A 166 -13.20 -27.88 17.22
N GLU A 167 -12.43 -28.75 17.88
CA GLU A 167 -11.23 -28.36 18.62
C GLU A 167 -10.08 -27.93 17.68
N VAL A 168 -9.93 -26.62 17.49
CA VAL A 168 -8.81 -26.00 16.76
C VAL A 168 -7.89 -25.28 17.74
N MET A 169 -6.59 -25.57 17.68
CA MET A 169 -5.58 -24.91 18.52
C MET A 169 -5.12 -23.57 17.94
N LEU A 170 -4.66 -22.67 18.79
CA LEU A 170 -3.96 -21.45 18.39
C LEU A 170 -2.58 -21.37 19.05
N GLU A 171 -1.54 -21.31 18.23
CA GLU A 171 -0.16 -21.13 18.67
C GLU A 171 0.36 -19.76 18.19
N VAL A 172 0.72 -18.88 19.11
CA VAL A 172 1.28 -17.55 18.78
C VAL A 172 2.72 -17.47 19.26
N GLU A 173 3.66 -17.56 18.32
CA GLU A 173 5.09 -17.46 18.58
C GLU A 173 5.64 -16.04 18.33
N ALA A 174 4.96 -15.25 17.49
CA ALA A 174 5.34 -13.90 17.13
C ALA A 174 4.10 -13.03 16.85
N GLY A 175 4.17 -11.73 17.15
CA GLY A 175 3.07 -10.79 16.95
C GLY A 175 1.89 -11.04 17.91
N ASP A 176 0.68 -10.92 17.40
CA ASP A 176 -0.57 -11.12 18.16
C ASP A 176 -1.64 -11.79 17.29
N ALA A 177 -2.72 -12.27 17.93
CA ALA A 177 -3.86 -12.90 17.26
C ALA A 177 -5.12 -12.02 17.32
N ALA A 178 -5.00 -10.72 17.60
CA ALA A 178 -6.16 -9.88 17.91
C ALA A 178 -7.16 -9.79 16.73
N TRP A 179 -6.67 -9.90 15.50
CA TRP A 179 -7.49 -9.87 14.29
C TRP A 179 -8.34 -11.13 14.08
N LEU A 180 -8.00 -12.24 14.74
CA LEU A 180 -8.83 -13.45 14.76
C LEU A 180 -10.11 -13.26 15.61
N GLY A 181 -10.27 -12.10 16.26
CA GLY A 181 -11.50 -11.68 16.90
C GLY A 181 -11.95 -12.62 18.03
N ASP A 182 -13.25 -12.93 18.04
CA ASP A 182 -13.89 -13.73 19.08
C ASP A 182 -13.85 -15.24 18.81
N LEU A 183 -12.99 -15.69 17.89
CA LEU A 183 -12.81 -17.12 17.64
C LEU A 183 -12.34 -17.84 18.90
N SER A 184 -12.98 -18.98 19.19
CA SER A 184 -12.62 -19.82 20.33
C SER A 184 -11.64 -20.90 19.90
N PHE A 185 -10.59 -21.09 20.68
CA PHE A 185 -9.52 -22.05 20.42
C PHE A 185 -9.38 -23.04 21.58
N ALA A 186 -9.14 -24.30 21.25
CA ALA A 186 -8.95 -25.38 22.21
C ALA A 186 -7.49 -25.49 22.67
N ALA A 187 -7.27 -26.11 23.82
CA ALA A 187 -5.93 -26.40 24.34
C ALA A 187 -5.26 -27.61 23.64
N SER A 188 -6.05 -28.45 22.99
CA SER A 188 -5.64 -29.60 22.20
C SER A 188 -6.57 -29.74 21.01
N GLY A 189 -6.09 -30.26 19.87
CA GLY A 189 -6.91 -30.47 18.68
C GLY A 189 -6.08 -31.09 17.55
N GLU A 190 -6.75 -31.70 16.57
CA GLU A 190 -6.10 -32.24 15.37
C GLU A 190 -5.71 -31.15 14.36
N LEU A 191 -6.32 -29.97 14.45
CA LEU A 191 -6.04 -28.83 13.59
C LEU A 191 -5.52 -27.65 14.42
N SER A 192 -4.65 -26.84 13.81
CA SER A 192 -4.09 -25.67 14.47
C SER A 192 -3.99 -24.46 13.54
N ILE A 193 -4.06 -23.27 14.14
CA ILE A 193 -3.58 -22.03 13.54
C ILE A 193 -2.28 -21.67 14.24
N ARG A 194 -1.21 -21.46 13.47
CA ARG A 194 0.10 -21.05 13.99
C ARG A 194 0.48 -19.69 13.43
N ILE A 195 0.82 -18.77 14.32
CA ILE A 195 1.33 -17.44 14.00
C ILE A 195 2.80 -17.39 14.37
N THR A 196 3.69 -17.34 13.37
CA THR A 196 5.14 -17.39 13.59
C THR A 196 5.87 -16.58 12.54
N ASP A 197 7.04 -16.05 12.88
CA ASP A 197 7.96 -15.47 11.91
C ASP A 197 9.06 -16.45 11.49
N ARG A 198 8.99 -17.71 11.94
CA ARG A 198 9.95 -18.75 11.58
C ARG A 198 9.65 -19.33 10.20
N ALA A 199 10.70 -19.67 9.47
CA ALA A 199 10.60 -20.41 8.22
C ALA A 199 10.32 -21.88 8.54
N ILE A 200 9.06 -22.27 8.40
CA ILE A 200 8.60 -23.65 8.65
C ILE A 200 7.94 -24.21 7.39
N THR A 201 7.98 -25.54 7.26
CA THR A 201 7.20 -26.26 6.26
C THR A 201 5.92 -26.75 6.94
N PRO A 202 4.76 -26.12 6.68
CA PRO A 202 3.53 -26.55 7.29
C PRO A 202 3.10 -27.94 6.80
N ASP A 203 2.50 -28.73 7.68
CA ASP A 203 1.76 -29.93 7.30
C ASP A 203 0.28 -29.61 6.95
N ASP A 204 -0.50 -30.65 6.64
CA ASP A 204 -1.92 -30.50 6.25
C ASP A 204 -2.86 -30.21 7.45
N HIS A 205 -2.34 -30.23 8.68
CA HIS A 205 -3.08 -30.05 9.93
C HIS A 205 -2.87 -28.68 10.57
N GLU A 206 -2.00 -27.84 10.03
CA GLU A 206 -1.77 -26.49 10.52
C GLU A 206 -2.05 -25.44 9.44
N LEU A 207 -2.57 -24.28 9.85
CA LEU A 207 -2.69 -23.09 9.01
C LEU A 207 -1.71 -22.04 9.53
N VAL A 208 -0.69 -21.72 8.73
CA VAL A 208 0.44 -20.90 9.18
C VAL A 208 0.34 -19.48 8.64
N PHE A 209 0.37 -18.51 9.56
CA PHE A 209 0.44 -17.09 9.28
C PHE A 209 1.79 -16.50 9.70
N HIS A 210 2.34 -15.66 8.85
CA HIS A 210 3.52 -14.85 9.11
C HIS A 210 3.10 -13.39 9.34
N PRO A 211 3.22 -12.89 10.59
CA PRO A 211 2.94 -11.48 10.88
C PRO A 211 4.12 -10.60 10.44
N PRO A 212 3.88 -9.34 10.02
CA PRO A 212 4.94 -8.43 9.58
C PRO A 212 5.68 -7.81 10.78
N VAL A 213 6.42 -8.63 11.52
CA VAL A 213 7.11 -8.24 12.77
C VAL A 213 8.62 -8.04 12.60
N LEU A 214 9.18 -8.45 11.46
CA LEU A 214 10.61 -8.33 11.19
C LEU A 214 10.91 -7.09 10.36
N THR A 215 11.87 -6.29 10.78
CA THR A 215 12.39 -5.16 10.00
C THR A 215 13.83 -5.43 9.62
N LEU A 216 14.11 -5.30 8.33
CA LEU A 216 15.42 -5.63 7.77
C LEU A 216 16.18 -4.34 7.47
N GLY A 217 17.16 -4.01 8.30
CA GLY A 217 18.06 -2.90 8.04
C GLY A 217 19.23 -3.34 7.16
N VAL A 218 19.54 -2.58 6.13
CA VAL A 218 20.60 -2.90 5.17
C VAL A 218 21.50 -1.71 4.87
N GLY A 219 22.71 -2.00 4.43
CA GLY A 219 23.63 -1.01 3.87
C GLY A 219 24.60 -1.65 2.90
N CYS A 220 24.98 -0.94 1.84
CA CYS A 220 25.99 -1.40 0.90
C CYS A 220 26.83 -0.24 0.36
N GLU A 221 27.98 -0.54 -0.26
CA GLU A 221 28.70 0.44 -1.07
C GLU A 221 27.86 0.89 -2.28
N ARG A 222 28.16 2.06 -2.85
CA ARG A 222 27.46 2.55 -4.05
C ARG A 222 27.65 1.58 -5.22
N ASP A 223 26.60 1.42 -6.02
CA ASP A 223 26.59 0.58 -7.22
C ASP A 223 26.89 -0.91 -6.94
N THR A 224 26.64 -1.36 -5.71
CA THR A 224 26.72 -2.77 -5.35
C THR A 224 25.69 -3.57 -6.17
N PRO A 225 26.08 -4.69 -6.82
CA PRO A 225 25.12 -5.56 -7.50
C PRO A 225 24.02 -6.03 -6.55
N ALA A 226 22.77 -5.94 -6.99
CA ALA A 226 21.60 -6.29 -6.18
C ALA A 226 21.68 -7.74 -5.67
N GLU A 227 22.22 -8.65 -6.48
CA GLU A 227 22.37 -10.06 -6.16
C GLU A 227 23.25 -10.30 -4.93
N GLU A 228 24.25 -9.44 -4.69
CA GLU A 228 25.12 -9.56 -3.52
C GLU A 228 24.35 -9.25 -2.21
N LEU A 229 23.52 -8.21 -2.23
CA LEU A 229 22.70 -7.86 -1.07
C LEU A 229 21.57 -8.86 -0.85
N ILE A 230 20.90 -9.29 -1.93
CA ILE A 230 19.84 -10.31 -1.89
C ILE A 230 20.39 -11.63 -1.36
N ALA A 231 21.57 -12.07 -1.81
CA ALA A 231 22.20 -13.28 -1.31
C ALA A 231 22.53 -13.17 0.19
N LEU A 232 23.15 -12.07 0.62
CA LEU A 232 23.46 -11.87 2.05
C LEU A 232 22.20 -11.98 2.91
N VAL A 233 21.12 -11.30 2.51
CA VAL A 233 19.86 -11.30 3.27
C VAL A 233 19.21 -12.67 3.28
N ARG A 234 19.09 -13.32 2.12
CA ARG A 234 18.50 -14.67 2.02
C ARG A 234 19.26 -15.65 2.91
N ASP A 235 20.59 -15.63 2.83
CA ASP A 235 21.44 -16.56 3.59
C ASP A 235 21.36 -16.26 5.09
N THR A 236 21.25 -14.98 5.48
CA THR A 236 21.05 -14.56 6.88
C THR A 236 19.69 -15.02 7.43
N LEU A 237 18.60 -14.80 6.70
CA LEU A 237 17.27 -15.25 7.12
C LEU A 237 17.20 -16.78 7.21
N ALA A 238 17.82 -17.49 6.27
CA ALA A 238 17.88 -18.95 6.28
C ALA A 238 18.69 -19.49 7.46
N ALA A 239 19.85 -18.89 7.77
CA ALA A 239 20.69 -19.30 8.91
C ALA A 239 19.96 -19.17 10.25
N GLU A 240 19.09 -18.16 10.37
CA GLU A 240 18.32 -17.87 11.58
C GLU A 240 16.91 -18.51 11.57
N ALA A 241 16.60 -19.32 10.54
CA ALA A 241 15.28 -19.90 10.31
C ALA A 241 14.14 -18.87 10.38
N LEU A 242 14.35 -17.66 9.86
CA LEU A 242 13.36 -16.59 9.77
C LEU A 242 12.67 -16.64 8.41
N SER A 243 11.35 -16.50 8.42
CA SER A 243 10.53 -16.46 7.22
C SER A 243 10.68 -15.10 6.54
N PRO A 244 11.08 -15.04 5.26
CA PRO A 244 11.01 -13.80 4.47
C PRO A 244 9.60 -13.20 4.43
N ALA A 245 8.57 -14.01 4.66
CA ALA A 245 7.19 -13.59 4.69
C ALA A 245 6.80 -12.76 5.93
N ALA A 246 7.60 -12.80 7.00
CA ALA A 246 7.40 -12.00 8.20
C ALA A 246 8.12 -10.63 8.16
N VAL A 247 8.85 -10.35 7.08
CA VAL A 247 9.51 -9.05 6.87
C VAL A 247 8.47 -8.00 6.50
N ALA A 248 8.41 -6.92 7.28
CA ALA A 248 7.52 -5.78 7.06
C ALA A 248 8.08 -4.80 6.03
N CYS A 249 9.39 -4.52 6.09
CA CYS A 249 10.08 -3.60 5.20
C CYS A 249 11.60 -3.83 5.14
N VAL A 250 12.20 -3.29 4.09
CA VAL A 250 13.65 -3.07 3.99
C VAL A 250 13.95 -1.62 4.39
N ALA A 251 14.87 -1.41 5.31
CA ALA A 251 15.21 -0.10 5.85
C ALA A 251 16.68 0.27 5.58
N SER A 252 16.96 1.53 5.28
CA SER A 252 18.34 2.04 5.11
C SER A 252 18.43 3.54 5.43
N ILE A 253 19.62 4.10 5.30
CA ILE A 253 19.85 5.55 5.40
C ILE A 253 19.41 6.25 4.10
N ASP A 254 18.87 7.46 4.24
CA ASP A 254 18.39 8.30 3.15
C ASP A 254 19.44 8.75 2.14
N LEU A 255 20.69 8.85 2.55
CA LEU A 255 21.84 9.06 1.66
C LEU A 255 21.95 7.98 0.57
N LYS A 256 21.26 6.85 0.76
CA LYS A 256 21.18 5.70 -0.16
C LYS A 256 19.75 5.45 -0.67
N ALA A 257 18.88 6.46 -0.64
CA ALA A 257 17.51 6.33 -1.14
C ALA A 257 17.43 6.05 -2.65
N ASP A 258 18.49 6.35 -3.40
CA ASP A 258 18.65 6.06 -4.82
C ASP A 258 19.27 4.68 -5.13
N GLU A 259 19.78 3.97 -4.11
CA GLU A 259 20.57 2.75 -4.29
C GLU A 259 19.73 1.59 -4.83
N THR A 260 20.11 1.09 -6.01
CA THR A 260 19.33 0.09 -6.76
C THR A 260 19.25 -1.24 -6.03
N ALA A 261 20.31 -1.63 -5.32
CA ALA A 261 20.35 -2.88 -4.56
C ALA A 261 19.26 -2.94 -3.46
N VAL A 262 19.02 -1.83 -2.76
CA VAL A 262 18.01 -1.77 -1.69
C VAL A 262 16.60 -1.94 -2.25
N HIS A 263 16.31 -1.26 -3.37
CA HIS A 263 15.02 -1.37 -4.05
C HIS A 263 14.79 -2.74 -4.67
N ALA A 264 15.82 -3.34 -5.25
CA ALA A 264 15.75 -4.69 -5.81
C ALA A 264 15.46 -5.73 -4.72
N LEU A 265 16.12 -5.63 -3.57
CA LEU A 265 15.84 -6.48 -2.42
C LEU A 265 14.40 -6.30 -1.90
N ALA A 266 13.93 -5.06 -1.77
CA ALA A 266 12.56 -4.78 -1.34
C ALA A 266 11.53 -5.38 -2.32
N ALA A 267 11.80 -5.27 -3.63
CA ALA A 267 10.97 -5.88 -4.66
C ALA A 267 10.97 -7.41 -4.60
N GLU A 268 12.13 -8.05 -4.39
CA GLU A 268 12.27 -9.50 -4.22
C GLU A 268 11.44 -10.01 -3.03
N LEU A 269 11.48 -9.30 -1.91
CA LEU A 269 10.71 -9.64 -0.70
C LEU A 269 9.23 -9.23 -0.78
N GLY A 270 8.84 -8.45 -1.80
CA GLY A 270 7.50 -7.89 -1.94
C GLY A 270 7.11 -6.94 -0.82
N VAL A 271 8.07 -6.17 -0.28
CA VAL A 271 7.88 -5.21 0.83
C VAL A 271 8.35 -3.81 0.42
N PRO A 272 7.90 -2.73 1.08
CA PRO A 272 8.42 -1.39 0.81
C PRO A 272 9.86 -1.20 1.31
N ALA A 273 10.61 -0.36 0.60
CA ALA A 273 11.87 0.21 1.06
C ALA A 273 11.61 1.53 1.82
N ARG A 274 12.14 1.65 3.03
CA ARG A 274 11.99 2.82 3.92
C ARG A 274 13.36 3.41 4.25
N PHE A 275 13.44 4.73 4.28
CA PHE A 275 14.69 5.44 4.52
C PHE A 275 14.59 6.38 5.71
N PHE A 276 15.71 6.59 6.39
CA PHE A 276 15.81 7.39 7.61
C PHE A 276 17.02 8.31 7.52
N THR A 277 16.93 9.49 8.13
CA THR A 277 18.06 10.41 8.29
C THR A 277 19.11 9.78 9.21
N ALA A 278 20.36 10.21 9.06
CA ALA A 278 21.42 9.91 10.02
C ALA A 278 21.00 10.20 11.47
N GLN A 279 20.31 11.32 11.73
CA GLN A 279 19.83 11.67 13.07
C GLN A 279 18.80 10.68 13.61
N GLU A 280 17.87 10.21 12.79
CA GLU A 280 16.90 9.20 13.19
C GLU A 280 17.58 7.87 13.55
N LEU A 281 18.57 7.46 12.76
CA LEU A 281 19.36 6.25 13.04
C LEU A 281 20.21 6.41 14.30
N GLU A 282 20.76 7.60 14.53
CA GLU A 282 21.62 7.89 15.68
C GLU A 282 20.85 7.90 17.01
N ARG A 283 19.53 8.13 17.01
CA ARG A 283 18.70 7.93 18.21
C ARG A 283 18.73 6.49 18.72
N GLU A 284 19.07 5.55 17.85
CA GLU A 284 19.19 4.12 18.18
C GLU A 284 20.62 3.72 18.58
N ALA A 285 21.57 4.67 18.67
CA ALA A 285 22.99 4.39 18.92
C ALA A 285 23.23 3.52 20.17
N ASP A 286 22.50 3.78 21.25
CA ASP A 286 22.61 3.04 22.53
C ASP A 286 22.11 1.59 22.43
N ARG A 287 21.33 1.27 21.40
CA ARG A 287 20.75 -0.07 21.14
C ARG A 287 21.55 -0.86 20.10
N LEU A 288 22.56 -0.25 19.48
CA LEU A 288 23.41 -0.92 18.51
C LEU A 288 24.33 -1.95 19.20
N VAL A 289 24.56 -3.07 18.52
CA VAL A 289 25.53 -4.07 18.97
C VAL A 289 26.92 -3.76 18.43
N HIS A 290 27.00 -3.15 17.24
CA HIS A 290 28.25 -2.86 16.54
C HIS A 290 28.35 -1.39 16.08
N PRO A 291 28.41 -0.42 17.01
CA PRO A 291 28.65 0.98 16.67
C PRO A 291 30.03 1.16 16.02
N SER A 292 30.16 2.14 15.12
CA SER A 292 31.38 2.39 14.36
C SER A 292 31.62 3.88 14.14
N GLU A 293 32.73 4.37 14.70
CA GLU A 293 33.23 5.74 14.49
C GLU A 293 33.53 6.05 13.01
N VAL A 294 33.97 5.04 12.25
CA VAL A 294 34.24 5.18 10.81
C VAL A 294 32.93 5.44 10.05
N VAL A 295 31.88 4.69 10.38
CA VAL A 295 30.55 4.92 9.79
C VAL A 295 29.99 6.27 10.24
N PHE A 296 30.17 6.64 11.51
CA PHE A 296 29.73 7.94 12.02
C PHE A 296 30.40 9.11 11.28
N ALA A 297 31.70 9.04 11.03
CA ALA A 297 32.42 10.07 10.29
C ALA A 297 31.94 10.22 8.82
N GLU A 298 31.45 9.14 8.21
CA GLU A 298 30.99 9.13 6.82
C GLU A 298 29.51 9.48 6.68
N THR A 299 28.65 8.94 7.55
CA THR A 299 27.20 8.99 7.39
C THR A 299 26.50 9.80 8.48
N GLY A 300 27.19 10.17 9.55
CA GLY A 300 26.60 10.86 10.71
C GLY A 300 25.82 9.96 11.66
N CYS A 301 25.95 8.63 11.55
CA CYS A 301 25.39 7.68 12.51
C CYS A 301 26.31 6.49 12.76
N HIS A 302 26.25 5.88 13.95
CA HIS A 302 27.18 4.81 14.34
C HIS A 302 26.93 3.45 13.67
N GLY A 303 25.77 3.25 13.02
CA GLY A 303 25.49 1.99 12.34
C GLY A 303 24.24 2.04 11.46
N VAL A 304 24.43 1.99 10.15
CA VAL A 304 23.33 2.06 9.18
C VAL A 304 22.41 0.83 9.27
N ALA A 305 22.94 -0.38 9.12
CA ALA A 305 22.09 -1.59 9.07
C ALA A 305 21.34 -1.83 10.40
N GLU A 306 22.04 -1.81 11.53
CA GLU A 306 21.42 -2.01 12.85
C GLU A 306 20.47 -0.87 13.21
N GLY A 307 20.91 0.39 13.03
CA GLY A 307 20.09 1.56 13.33
C GLY A 307 18.84 1.60 12.45
N ALA A 308 18.94 1.28 11.16
CA ALA A 308 17.79 1.28 10.27
C ALA A 308 16.80 0.15 10.59
N ALA A 309 17.29 -1.04 10.97
CA ALA A 309 16.42 -2.12 11.43
C ALA A 309 15.61 -1.68 12.67
N LEU A 310 16.28 -1.06 13.65
CA LEU A 310 15.67 -0.58 14.90
C LEU A 310 14.74 0.62 14.70
N ALA A 311 15.16 1.61 13.90
CA ALA A 311 14.35 2.80 13.61
C ALA A 311 13.08 2.48 12.83
N ALA A 312 13.10 1.39 12.04
CA ALA A 312 11.91 0.88 11.36
C ALA A 312 11.03 0.00 12.26
N ALA A 313 11.54 -0.45 13.42
CA ALA A 313 10.81 -1.34 14.31
C ALA A 313 9.99 -0.58 15.36
N ASP A 314 9.17 -1.30 16.12
CA ASP A 314 8.57 -0.77 17.34
C ASP A 314 9.69 -0.33 18.33
N PRO A 315 9.52 0.75 19.11
CA PRO A 315 10.51 1.17 20.09
C PRO A 315 10.91 0.08 21.11
N ALA A 316 10.02 -0.89 21.38
CA ALA A 316 10.29 -2.03 22.25
C ALA A 316 10.93 -3.24 21.53
N ALA A 317 11.22 -3.13 20.22
CA ALA A 317 11.87 -4.17 19.45
C ALA A 317 13.32 -4.44 19.90
N ASN A 318 13.85 -5.59 19.52
CA ASN A 318 15.25 -5.95 19.75
C ASN A 318 15.90 -6.42 18.46
N LEU A 319 17.21 -6.18 18.33
CA LEU A 319 18.02 -6.84 17.29
C LEU A 319 18.09 -8.34 17.60
N ILE A 320 17.49 -9.14 16.75
CA ILE A 320 17.60 -10.60 16.81
C ILE A 320 18.73 -11.12 15.93
N VAL A 321 19.12 -10.33 14.93
CA VAL A 321 20.31 -10.56 14.12
C VAL A 321 21.12 -9.27 14.09
N PRO A 322 22.22 -9.18 14.87
CA PRO A 322 23.16 -8.07 14.76
C PRO A 322 23.79 -7.99 13.36
N LYS A 323 24.57 -6.93 13.11
CA LYS A 323 25.20 -6.66 11.81
C LYS A 323 25.96 -7.87 11.24
N VAL A 324 25.44 -8.44 10.16
CA VAL A 324 26.14 -9.40 9.30
C VAL A 324 26.79 -8.64 8.16
N LYS A 325 28.05 -8.98 7.84
CA LYS A 325 28.82 -8.33 6.78
C LYS A 325 29.04 -9.30 5.61
N GLY A 326 28.66 -8.87 4.42
CA GLY A 326 29.15 -9.40 3.15
C GLY A 326 30.43 -8.66 2.71
N ALA A 327 30.81 -8.80 1.44
CA ALA A 327 32.00 -8.13 0.92
C ALA A 327 31.81 -6.61 0.82
N ARG A 328 30.66 -6.17 0.28
CA ARG A 328 30.29 -4.74 0.15
C ARG A 328 28.92 -4.43 0.75
N THR A 329 28.33 -5.40 1.43
CA THR A 329 26.96 -5.36 1.93
C THR A 329 26.91 -5.64 3.44
N THR A 330 25.86 -5.15 4.08
CA THR A 330 25.57 -5.39 5.49
C THR A 330 24.07 -5.51 5.67
N CYS A 331 23.64 -6.38 6.58
CA CYS A 331 22.26 -6.46 7.00
C CYS A 331 22.16 -6.69 8.51
N ALA A 332 21.01 -6.36 9.08
CA ALA A 332 20.62 -6.65 10.45
C ALA A 332 19.10 -6.83 10.50
N VAL A 333 18.61 -7.60 11.48
CA VAL A 333 17.18 -7.88 11.63
C VAL A 333 16.74 -7.52 13.05
N ALA A 334 15.73 -6.67 13.15
CA ALA A 334 15.02 -6.40 14.40
C ALA A 334 13.65 -7.08 14.40
N ARG A 335 13.19 -7.48 15.59
CA ARG A 335 11.90 -8.14 15.82
C ARG A 335 11.04 -7.27 16.72
N SER A 336 9.90 -6.85 16.21
CA SER A 336 8.89 -6.10 16.94
C SER A 336 7.94 -7.04 17.69
N PRO A 337 7.45 -6.66 18.88
CA PRO A 337 6.44 -7.45 19.59
C PRO A 337 5.06 -7.43 18.89
N ARG A 338 4.82 -6.44 18.03
CA ARG A 338 3.55 -6.27 17.28
C ARG A 338 3.82 -6.08 15.79
N PRO A 339 2.83 -6.37 14.92
CA PRO A 339 2.91 -6.07 13.49
C PRO A 339 3.32 -4.62 13.23
N VAL A 340 4.31 -4.43 12.36
CA VAL A 340 4.79 -3.12 11.91
C VAL A 340 3.99 -2.71 10.68
N ASP A 341 3.43 -1.50 10.70
CA ASP A 341 2.93 -0.85 9.49
C ASP A 341 4.09 -0.11 8.82
N PRO A 342 4.63 -0.61 7.70
CA PRO A 342 5.78 0.01 7.06
C PRO A 342 5.43 1.31 6.35
N LEU A 343 4.15 1.60 6.12
CA LEU A 343 3.71 2.88 5.58
C LEU A 343 3.76 3.96 6.66
N ALA A 344 3.62 3.58 7.94
CA ALA A 344 3.59 4.47 9.10
C ALA A 344 4.98 4.98 9.58
N ILE A 345 6.08 4.56 8.95
CA ILE A 345 7.45 4.76 9.44
C ILE A 345 8.43 5.23 8.35
N GLY A 346 9.46 5.99 8.72
CA GLY A 346 10.48 6.50 7.78
C GLY A 346 9.90 7.23 6.57
N ARG A 347 10.68 7.34 5.49
CA ARG A 347 10.24 7.91 4.19
C ARG A 347 10.41 6.92 3.03
N ALA A 348 9.53 7.05 2.03
CA ALA A 348 9.69 6.36 0.76
C ALA A 348 10.70 7.10 -0.14
N ARG A 349 11.14 6.45 -1.23
CA ARG A 349 11.84 7.15 -2.31
C ARG A 349 10.86 8.06 -3.04
N GLY A 350 11.19 9.35 -3.17
CA GLY A 350 10.40 10.27 -3.99
C GLY A 350 10.50 9.95 -5.49
N ARG A 351 9.50 10.42 -6.24
CA ARG A 351 9.37 10.23 -7.68
C ARG A 351 9.27 11.59 -8.38
N LEU A 352 9.86 11.66 -9.57
CA LEU A 352 9.77 12.82 -10.46
C LEU A 352 9.14 12.37 -11.79
N TYR A 353 7.99 12.93 -12.11
CA TYR A 353 7.40 12.91 -13.44
C TYR A 353 7.78 14.18 -14.20
N VAL A 354 8.28 14.01 -15.41
CA VAL A 354 8.43 15.11 -16.36
C VAL A 354 7.27 15.01 -17.33
N VAL A 355 6.37 15.99 -17.33
CA VAL A 355 5.12 15.93 -18.09
C VAL A 355 4.99 17.12 -19.04
N GLY A 356 4.73 16.80 -20.31
CA GLY A 356 4.20 17.79 -21.24
C GLY A 356 2.70 17.93 -21.03
N ILE A 357 2.23 19.11 -20.62
CA ILE A 357 0.79 19.33 -20.42
C ILE A 357 0.03 19.60 -21.72
N GLY A 358 0.76 19.84 -22.81
CA GLY A 358 0.21 20.21 -24.11
C GLY A 358 -0.37 21.63 -24.13
N PRO A 359 -0.68 22.18 -25.32
CA PRO A 359 -1.39 23.45 -25.43
C PRO A 359 -2.88 23.26 -25.12
N GLY A 360 -3.52 24.28 -24.52
CA GLY A 360 -4.98 24.36 -24.44
C GLY A 360 -5.60 23.91 -23.13
N THR A 361 -6.84 23.41 -23.20
CA THR A 361 -7.67 23.07 -22.03
C THR A 361 -7.37 21.66 -21.50
N PRO A 362 -7.79 21.32 -20.25
CA PRO A 362 -7.57 19.99 -19.67
C PRO A 362 -8.03 18.81 -20.53
N GLU A 363 -9.02 19.01 -21.40
CA GLU A 363 -9.57 18.01 -22.33
C GLU A 363 -8.54 17.52 -23.38
N TRP A 364 -7.52 18.33 -23.66
CA TRP A 364 -6.46 18.01 -24.62
C TRP A 364 -5.22 17.40 -23.97
N ARG A 365 -5.20 17.28 -22.63
CA ARG A 365 -4.10 16.67 -21.90
C ARG A 365 -4.13 15.16 -22.05
N SER A 366 -2.96 14.55 -22.29
CA SER A 366 -2.88 13.09 -22.37
C SER A 366 -3.30 12.43 -21.04
N PRO A 367 -3.93 11.24 -21.09
CA PRO A 367 -4.27 10.49 -19.88
C PRO A 367 -3.07 10.23 -18.97
N GLN A 368 -1.88 10.00 -19.55
CA GLN A 368 -0.64 9.77 -18.79
C GLN A 368 -0.20 11.02 -18.03
N ALA A 369 -0.24 12.20 -18.65
CA ALA A 369 0.11 13.45 -17.98
C ALA A 369 -0.92 13.75 -16.87
N SER A 370 -2.21 13.57 -17.14
CA SER A 370 -3.26 13.72 -16.13
C SER A 370 -3.08 12.78 -14.94
N ALA A 371 -2.74 11.52 -15.17
CA ALA A 371 -2.47 10.54 -14.10
C ALA A 371 -1.23 10.91 -13.28
N ALA A 372 -0.14 11.33 -13.95
CA ALA A 372 1.07 11.79 -13.28
C ALA A 372 0.82 13.01 -12.39
N ILE A 373 0.11 14.02 -12.92
CA ILE A 373 -0.27 15.22 -12.16
C ILE A 373 -1.18 14.85 -10.99
N ALA A 374 -2.18 14.00 -11.22
CA ALA A 374 -3.12 13.57 -10.18
C ALA A 374 -2.38 12.86 -9.03
N ALA A 375 -1.38 12.04 -9.35
CA ALA A 375 -0.56 11.35 -8.37
C ALA A 375 0.49 12.23 -7.69
N SER A 376 0.73 13.47 -8.15
CA SER A 376 1.78 14.38 -7.62
C SER A 376 1.33 15.19 -6.42
N ASP A 377 2.13 15.29 -5.36
CA ASP A 377 1.85 16.20 -4.23
C ASP A 377 2.36 17.62 -4.52
N ASP A 378 3.47 17.70 -5.25
CA ASP A 378 4.16 18.92 -5.60
C ASP A 378 4.19 19.12 -7.12
N LEU A 379 3.91 20.35 -7.53
CA LEU A 379 3.92 20.79 -8.92
C LEU A 379 5.01 21.84 -9.10
N VAL A 380 5.96 21.56 -9.99
CA VAL A 380 7.08 22.46 -10.26
C VAL A 380 6.97 22.94 -11.70
N GLY A 381 6.89 24.25 -11.93
CA GLY A 381 6.57 24.71 -13.28
C GLY A 381 6.66 26.21 -13.46
N TYR A 382 6.55 26.63 -14.72
CA TYR A 382 6.28 28.03 -15.02
C TYR A 382 4.85 28.37 -14.56
N GLY A 383 4.67 29.49 -13.83
CA GLY A 383 3.38 29.83 -13.21
C GLY A 383 2.20 29.74 -14.19
N MET A 384 2.35 30.30 -15.40
CA MET A 384 1.31 30.23 -16.44
C MET A 384 0.97 28.79 -16.87
N TYR A 385 1.92 27.86 -16.83
CA TYR A 385 1.67 26.45 -17.16
C TYR A 385 1.01 25.71 -16.01
N LEU A 386 1.36 26.03 -14.77
CA LEU A 386 0.66 25.50 -13.60
C LEU A 386 -0.79 26.00 -13.55
N ASP A 387 -1.06 27.22 -14.02
CA ASP A 387 -2.43 27.74 -14.10
C ASP A 387 -3.30 26.97 -15.10
N LEU A 388 -2.72 26.48 -16.20
CA LEU A 388 -3.42 25.61 -17.17
C LEU A 388 -3.85 24.26 -16.58
N LEU A 389 -3.30 23.87 -15.43
CA LEU A 389 -3.72 22.66 -14.73
C LEU A 389 -5.13 22.80 -14.15
N GLY A 390 -5.55 24.02 -13.84
CA GLY A 390 -6.87 24.32 -13.30
C GLY A 390 -7.16 23.53 -12.02
N PRO A 391 -8.34 22.88 -11.90
CA PRO A 391 -8.72 22.14 -10.70
C PRO A 391 -7.72 21.06 -10.26
N ALA A 392 -6.94 20.50 -11.20
CA ALA A 392 -5.96 19.46 -10.92
C ALA A 392 -4.81 19.94 -10.02
N ALA A 393 -4.59 21.25 -9.88
CA ALA A 393 -3.55 21.82 -9.02
C ALA A 393 -4.05 22.27 -7.64
N THR A 394 -5.35 22.27 -7.38
CA THR A 394 -5.97 22.96 -6.21
C THR A 394 -5.50 22.43 -4.85
N ALA A 395 -5.19 21.14 -4.76
CA ALA A 395 -4.79 20.48 -3.51
C ALA A 395 -3.27 20.21 -3.43
N LYS A 396 -2.48 20.80 -4.34
CA LYS A 396 -1.06 20.45 -4.54
C LYS A 396 -0.17 21.64 -4.24
N SER A 397 1.01 21.38 -3.69
CA SER A 397 2.03 22.40 -3.41
C SER A 397 2.62 22.92 -4.72
N ARG A 398 2.51 24.22 -4.99
CA ARG A 398 2.98 24.85 -6.23
C ARG A 398 4.35 25.51 -6.01
N HIS A 399 5.33 25.11 -6.81
CA HIS A 399 6.67 25.69 -6.88
C HIS A 399 6.85 26.39 -8.22
N GLU A 400 6.57 27.68 -8.22
CA GLU A 400 6.58 28.50 -9.43
C GLU A 400 7.96 29.08 -9.70
N SER A 401 8.35 29.08 -10.96
CA SER A 401 9.53 29.79 -11.45
C SER A 401 9.21 30.60 -12.70
N ALA A 402 10.05 31.58 -13.02
CA ALA A 402 9.87 32.42 -14.21
C ALA A 402 10.17 31.64 -15.51
N LEU A 403 9.83 32.25 -16.65
CA LEU A 403 10.28 31.80 -17.95
C LEU A 403 11.82 31.96 -18.05
N GLY A 404 12.53 30.99 -18.63
CA GLY A 404 14.00 31.02 -18.73
C GLY A 404 14.74 30.54 -17.48
N ALA A 405 14.03 29.95 -16.51
CA ALA A 405 14.59 29.44 -15.25
C ALA A 405 14.61 27.90 -15.21
N GLU A 406 14.76 27.24 -16.36
CA GLU A 406 14.60 25.79 -16.53
C GLU A 406 15.57 25.00 -15.64
N GLU A 407 16.84 25.41 -15.54
CA GLU A 407 17.82 24.70 -14.71
C GLU A 407 17.47 24.76 -13.22
N ALA A 408 17.10 25.94 -12.72
CA ALA A 408 16.68 26.12 -11.33
C ALA A 408 15.39 25.33 -11.03
N ARG A 409 14.47 25.29 -12.01
CA ARG A 409 13.21 24.53 -11.94
C ARG A 409 13.48 23.02 -11.85
N ALA A 410 14.33 22.49 -12.71
CA ALA A 410 14.72 21.08 -12.71
C ALA A 410 15.44 20.71 -11.41
N ARG A 411 16.36 21.57 -10.93
CA ARG A 411 17.05 21.37 -9.65
C ARG A 411 16.08 21.30 -8.48
N LYS A 412 15.14 22.26 -8.39
CA LYS A 412 14.13 22.26 -7.33
C LYS A 412 13.29 20.99 -7.33
N ALA A 413 12.86 20.53 -8.51
CA ALA A 413 12.09 19.30 -8.63
C ALA A 413 12.89 18.05 -8.22
N LEU A 414 14.18 17.98 -8.57
CA LEU A 414 15.08 16.92 -8.13
C LEU A 414 15.31 16.96 -6.62
N GLU A 415 15.51 18.13 -6.03
CA GLU A 415 15.69 18.30 -4.59
C GLU A 415 14.44 17.83 -3.82
N LEU A 416 13.24 18.25 -4.25
CA LEU A 416 12.00 17.83 -3.61
C LEU A 416 11.79 16.31 -3.75
N ALA A 417 12.03 15.75 -4.94
CA ALA A 417 11.98 14.29 -5.15
C ALA A 417 13.04 13.53 -4.32
N ALA A 418 14.20 14.13 -4.06
CA ALA A 418 15.26 13.53 -3.24
C ALA A 418 14.96 13.59 -1.73
N LEU A 419 14.28 14.65 -1.27
CA LEU A 419 13.93 14.83 0.13
C LEU A 419 12.89 13.83 0.61
N GLY A 420 12.00 13.36 -0.27
CA GLY A 420 10.96 12.38 0.05
C GLY A 420 10.19 12.76 1.31
N GLY A 421 9.37 13.82 1.26
CA GLY A 421 8.39 14.21 2.26
C GLY A 421 8.81 14.37 3.71
N GLY A 422 8.93 15.63 4.15
CA GLY A 422 9.12 16.03 5.55
C GLY A 422 7.84 16.35 6.33
N GLY A 423 6.66 15.93 5.88
CA GLY A 423 5.39 16.36 6.47
C GLY A 423 4.33 15.26 6.55
N GLY A 424 4.32 14.50 7.65
CA GLY A 424 3.15 13.85 8.27
C GLY A 424 2.29 12.84 7.49
N THR A 425 2.40 12.77 6.17
CA THR A 425 1.61 11.91 5.28
C THR A 425 2.60 11.16 4.38
N GLN A 426 2.81 9.88 4.73
CA GLN A 426 3.86 9.02 4.21
C GLN A 426 3.50 8.38 2.86
N GLN A 427 3.20 9.21 1.87
CA GLN A 427 2.99 8.79 0.49
C GLN A 427 4.30 8.88 -0.31
N VAL A 428 4.38 8.11 -1.40
CA VAL A 428 5.46 8.26 -2.40
C VAL A 428 5.26 9.63 -3.03
N GLU A 429 6.03 10.62 -2.57
CA GLU A 429 5.86 11.97 -3.10
C GLU A 429 6.29 12.03 -4.55
N ILE A 430 5.36 12.47 -5.36
CA ILE A 430 5.50 12.55 -6.79
C ILE A 430 5.52 14.02 -7.17
N HIS A 431 6.46 14.39 -8.03
CA HIS A 431 6.65 15.75 -8.50
C HIS A 431 6.36 15.80 -9.99
N ALA A 432 5.54 16.74 -10.46
CA ALA A 432 5.34 16.95 -11.90
C ALA A 432 6.03 18.23 -12.36
N ILE A 433 6.95 18.12 -13.33
CA ILE A 433 7.44 19.28 -14.09
C ILE A 433 6.49 19.50 -15.27
N ALA A 434 5.73 20.60 -15.23
CA ALA A 434 4.91 21.03 -16.35
C ALA A 434 5.73 21.97 -17.26
N ASP A 435 6.19 21.45 -18.39
CA ASP A 435 6.88 22.24 -19.41
C ASP A 435 6.40 21.93 -20.82
N GLN A 436 6.50 22.90 -21.72
CA GLN A 436 6.49 22.61 -23.15
C GLN A 436 7.92 22.26 -23.53
N ILE A 437 8.18 20.99 -23.87
CA ILE A 437 9.43 20.63 -24.55
C ILE A 437 9.35 21.26 -25.95
N VAL A 438 9.74 22.52 -26.05
CA VAL A 438 10.05 23.14 -27.33
C VAL A 438 11.42 22.60 -27.68
N GLY A 439 11.47 21.59 -28.54
CA GLY A 439 12.74 21.16 -29.13
C GLY A 439 13.37 22.39 -29.76
N SER A 440 14.49 22.85 -29.22
CA SER A 440 15.36 23.81 -29.89
C SER A 440 15.89 23.12 -31.13
N GLY A 441 15.15 23.26 -32.23
CA GLY A 441 15.67 23.03 -33.56
C GLY A 441 16.72 24.10 -33.80
N ASP A 442 17.96 23.81 -33.44
CA ASP A 442 19.11 24.51 -34.01
C ASP A 442 19.18 24.09 -35.48
N GLY A 443 18.57 24.91 -36.32
CA GLY A 443 18.88 24.96 -37.74
C GLY A 443 20.05 25.92 -37.96
N GLY A 444 21.07 25.46 -38.68
CA GLY A 444 22.14 26.29 -39.24
C GLY A 444 23.53 25.79 -38.94
#